data_AF-A0A7S2YGN6-F1
#
_entry.id   AF-A0A7S2YGN6-F1
#
_cell.length_a   1.000
_cell.length_b   1.000
_cell.length_c   1.000
_cell.angle_alpha   90.00
_cell.angle_beta   90.00
_cell.angle_gamma   90.00
#
_symmetry.space_group_name_H-M   'P 1'
#
loop_
_entity.id
_entity.type
_entity.pdbx_description
1 polymer ?
#
loop_
_entity_poly.entity_id
_entity_poly.type
_entity_poly.pdbx_seq_one_letter_code
_entity_poly.pdbx_strand_id
1 'polypeptide(L)'
;GTCPQIAQPSTCRFTTLTTGSDWTNFFQIEPNGTQVPADEGTSLPGVQWPFAGLIFQNSQFQTRVGRSTELCTRLDLRYWLCEGSFINLYNCTGVLTFEGLYDEVEEEGVYTITGGTFDFEDATGEIKDNFASFISERTIAIR
;
A
#
# COMPACT_ATOMS: atom_id res chain seq x y z
N GLY A 1 -10.56 -24.15 34.19
CA GLY A 1 -11.33 -23.44 33.15
C GLY A 1 -10.52 -23.48 31.90
N THR A 2 -11.00 -24.17 30.87
CA THR A 2 -10.37 -24.22 29.55
C THR A 2 -10.61 -22.88 28.85
N CYS A 3 -9.53 -22.17 28.48
CA CYS A 3 -9.64 -21.05 27.56
C CYS A 3 -10.36 -21.53 26.29
N PRO A 4 -11.42 -20.85 25.82
CA PRO A 4 -12.02 -21.20 24.54
C PRO A 4 -10.95 -20.97 23.46
N GLN A 5 -10.68 -22.01 22.67
CA GLN A 5 -9.92 -21.85 21.44
C GLN A 5 -10.73 -20.95 20.52
N ILE A 6 -10.22 -19.74 20.29
CA ILE A 6 -10.70 -18.89 19.21
C ILE A 6 -10.42 -19.69 17.94
N ALA A 7 -11.48 -20.05 17.22
CA ALA A 7 -11.36 -20.74 15.93
C ALA A 7 -10.41 -19.93 15.03
N GLN A 8 -9.37 -20.58 14.50
CA GLN A 8 -8.49 -19.94 13.53
C GLN A 8 -9.28 -19.53 12.27
N PRO A 9 -8.99 -18.37 11.66
CA PRO A 9 -9.94 -17.66 10.83
C PRO A 9 -9.98 -18.21 9.40
N SER A 10 -11.10 -17.97 8.72
CA SER A 10 -11.23 -18.14 7.28
C SER A 10 -10.11 -17.39 6.55
N THR A 11 -9.21 -18.12 5.88
CA THR A 11 -8.06 -17.57 5.16
C THR A 11 -8.50 -16.51 4.15
N CYS A 12 -8.18 -15.25 4.43
CA CYS A 12 -8.38 -14.16 3.49
C CYS A 12 -7.43 -14.32 2.31
N ARG A 13 -7.97 -14.85 1.20
CA ARG A 13 -7.22 -15.10 -0.03
C ARG A 13 -7.83 -14.30 -1.17
N PHE A 14 -6.98 -13.54 -1.84
CA PHE A 14 -7.34 -12.77 -3.01
C PHE A 14 -6.30 -13.05 -4.08
N THR A 15 -6.74 -13.37 -5.29
CA THR A 15 -5.82 -13.63 -6.41
C THR A 15 -5.56 -12.35 -7.21
N THR A 16 -6.57 -11.49 -7.33
CA THR A 16 -6.48 -10.21 -8.01
C THR A 16 -7.54 -9.29 -7.42
N LEU A 17 -7.12 -8.12 -6.99
CA LEU A 17 -7.97 -7.00 -6.60
C LEU A 17 -7.64 -5.85 -7.55
N THR A 18 -8.55 -4.92 -7.78
CA THR A 18 -8.22 -3.66 -8.44
C THR A 18 -8.70 -2.59 -7.51
N THR A 19 -7.78 -1.93 -6.84
CA THR A 19 -8.16 -0.90 -5.88
C THR A 19 -7.70 0.46 -6.32
N GLY A 20 -8.59 1.46 -6.27
CA GLY A 20 -8.22 2.87 -6.38
C GLY A 20 -7.96 3.49 -5.02
N SER A 21 -7.07 4.48 -4.97
CA SER A 21 -6.84 5.36 -3.81
C SER A 21 -7.19 6.82 -4.11
N ASP A 22 -7.71 7.53 -3.11
CA ASP A 22 -7.90 8.99 -3.15
C ASP A 22 -6.59 9.67 -2.69
N TRP A 23 -6.11 10.58 -3.53
CA TRP A 23 -4.77 11.15 -3.48
C TRP A 23 -4.77 12.66 -3.19
N THR A 24 -5.78 13.16 -2.49
CA THR A 24 -6.07 14.61 -2.37
C THR A 24 -5.11 15.44 -1.49
N ASN A 25 -4.08 14.86 -0.87
CA ASN A 25 -3.08 15.62 -0.07
C ASN A 25 -1.66 15.09 -0.29
N PHE A 26 -0.96 15.66 -1.27
CA PHE A 26 0.40 15.27 -1.61
C PHE A 26 1.44 16.25 -1.07
N PHE A 27 2.37 15.73 -0.28
CA PHE A 27 3.60 16.43 0.05
C PHE A 27 4.77 15.44 0.00
N GLN A 28 5.96 15.96 -0.23
CA GLN A 28 7.22 15.25 -0.05
C GLN A 28 7.94 15.83 1.17
N ILE A 29 8.73 14.99 1.83
CA ILE A 29 9.63 15.37 2.92
C ILE A 29 11.04 15.31 2.35
N GLU A 30 11.67 16.48 2.22
CA GLU A 30 13.06 16.61 1.79
C GLU A 30 14.02 15.95 2.81
N PRO A 31 15.25 15.57 2.43
CA PRO A 31 16.23 14.97 3.35
C PRO A 31 16.55 15.84 4.57
N ASN A 32 16.32 17.16 4.47
CA ASN A 32 16.48 18.11 5.58
C ASN A 32 15.25 18.20 6.51
N GLY A 33 14.19 17.43 6.24
CA GLY A 33 12.93 17.40 7.00
C GLY A 33 11.87 18.40 6.55
N THR A 34 12.12 19.21 5.51
CA THR A 34 11.16 20.20 5.02
C THR A 34 10.03 19.51 4.24
N GLN A 35 8.78 19.92 4.50
CA GLN A 35 7.64 19.49 3.69
C GLN A 35 7.42 20.45 2.53
N VAL A 36 7.30 19.89 1.33
CA VAL A 36 7.05 20.63 0.09
C VAL A 36 5.91 19.97 -0.67
N PRO A 37 5.10 20.72 -1.45
CA PRO A 37 4.16 20.12 -2.40
C PRO A 37 4.87 19.09 -3.29
N ALA A 38 4.22 17.96 -3.59
CA ALA A 38 4.90 16.88 -4.31
C ALA A 38 5.32 17.26 -5.74
N ASP A 39 4.65 18.22 -6.36
CA ASP A 39 4.99 18.81 -7.65
C ASP A 39 6.12 19.84 -7.58
N GLU A 40 6.50 20.27 -6.37
CA GLU A 40 7.59 21.21 -6.10
C GLU A 40 8.82 20.53 -5.45
N GLY A 41 8.72 19.24 -5.13
CA GLY A 41 9.76 18.50 -4.43
C GLY A 41 10.96 18.15 -5.30
N THR A 42 12.11 17.96 -4.65
CA THR A 42 13.33 17.58 -5.34
C THR A 42 13.34 16.08 -5.67
N SER A 43 14.02 15.69 -6.75
CA SER A 43 14.20 14.28 -7.11
C SER A 43 15.44 13.66 -6.44
N LEU A 44 15.84 14.16 -5.26
CA LEU A 44 17.06 13.71 -4.59
C LEU A 44 16.83 12.38 -3.85
N PRO A 45 17.85 11.50 -3.80
CA PRO A 45 17.84 10.36 -2.90
C PRO A 45 17.58 10.77 -1.44
N GLY A 46 16.76 10.00 -0.74
CA GLY A 46 16.36 10.25 0.64
C GLY A 46 15.12 11.14 0.81
N VAL A 47 14.58 11.71 -0.27
CA VAL A 47 13.25 12.34 -0.26
C VAL A 47 12.21 11.27 0.11
N GLN A 48 11.30 11.62 1.01
CA GLN A 48 10.25 10.72 1.45
C GLN A 48 8.89 11.20 0.94
N TRP A 49 8.04 10.25 0.58
CA TRP A 49 6.69 10.48 0.11
C TRP A 49 5.73 9.65 0.97
N PRO A 50 5.22 10.22 2.07
CA PRO A 50 4.23 9.57 2.90
C PRO A 50 2.86 9.62 2.22
N PHE A 51 2.11 8.53 2.39
CA PHE A 51 0.76 8.40 1.88
C PHE A 51 -0.15 7.73 2.92
N ALA A 52 -1.38 8.22 3.01
CA ALA A 52 -2.45 7.58 3.75
C ALA A 52 -3.76 7.82 3.01
N GLY A 53 -4.52 6.75 2.73
CA GLY A 53 -5.70 6.84 1.90
C GLY A 53 -6.75 5.78 2.17
N LEU A 54 -7.90 5.97 1.52
CA LEU A 54 -8.95 4.97 1.46
C LEU A 54 -8.69 4.03 0.28
N ILE A 55 -9.05 2.75 0.45
CA ILE A 55 -8.97 1.74 -0.60
C ILE A 55 -10.39 1.45 -1.06
N PHE A 56 -10.60 1.46 -2.37
CA PHE A 56 -11.88 1.18 -3.00
C PHE A 56 -11.84 -0.11 -3.82
N GLN A 57 -12.98 -0.76 -4.00
CA GLN A 57 -13.12 -2.01 -4.78
C GLN A 57 -12.87 -1.82 -6.29
N ASN A 58 -12.98 -0.59 -6.78
CA ASN A 58 -12.85 -0.24 -8.19
C ASN A 58 -12.30 1.18 -8.35
N SER A 59 -11.84 1.50 -9.56
CA SER A 59 -11.34 2.83 -9.93
C SER A 59 -12.45 3.89 -10.05
N GLN A 60 -13.72 3.53 -9.85
CA GLN A 60 -14.82 4.50 -9.73
C GLN A 60 -15.10 4.96 -8.29
N PHE A 61 -14.31 4.50 -7.31
CA PHE A 61 -14.41 4.89 -5.90
C PHE A 61 -15.78 4.63 -5.24
N GLN A 62 -16.53 3.63 -5.73
CA GLN A 62 -17.93 3.45 -5.32
C GLN A 62 -18.08 2.70 -3.99
N THR A 63 -17.19 1.76 -3.70
CA THR A 63 -17.27 0.92 -2.50
C THR A 63 -15.91 0.92 -1.81
N ARG A 64 -15.86 1.53 -0.63
CA ARG A 64 -14.67 1.48 0.23
C ARG A 64 -14.53 0.07 0.80
N VAL A 65 -13.34 -0.50 0.65
CA VAL A 65 -12.99 -1.85 1.14
C VAL A 65 -11.89 -1.82 2.18
N GLY A 66 -11.20 -0.70 2.37
CA GLY A 66 -10.12 -0.62 3.35
C GLY A 66 -9.50 0.75 3.50
N ARG A 67 -8.28 0.76 4.06
CA ARG A 67 -7.38 1.91 4.14
C ARG A 67 -5.95 1.48 3.90
N SER A 68 -5.13 2.38 3.39
CA SER A 68 -3.71 2.19 3.16
C SER A 68 -2.91 3.26 3.88
N THR A 69 -1.71 2.87 4.32
CA THR A 69 -0.65 3.78 4.78
C THR A 69 0.64 3.32 4.14
N GLU A 70 1.42 4.23 3.57
CA GLU A 70 2.64 3.90 2.86
C GLU A 70 3.66 5.02 3.03
N LEU A 71 4.93 4.66 3.03
CA LEU A 71 6.05 5.61 3.00
C LEU A 71 7.01 5.15 1.92
N CYS A 72 7.13 5.94 0.86
CA CYS A 72 8.10 5.72 -0.20
C CYS A 72 9.33 6.61 0.04
N THR A 73 10.53 6.04 0.04
CA THR A 73 11.79 6.78 0.13
C THR A 73 12.53 6.67 -1.20
N ARG A 74 12.92 7.81 -1.77
CA ARG A 74 13.62 7.87 -3.05
C ARG A 74 15.02 7.27 -2.92
N LEU A 75 15.32 6.29 -3.77
CA LEU A 75 16.65 5.67 -3.83
C LEU A 75 17.54 6.38 -4.86
N ASP A 76 16.96 6.68 -6.02
CA ASP A 76 17.62 7.39 -7.13
C ASP A 76 16.59 8.12 -8.00
N LEU A 77 16.97 8.49 -9.22
CA LEU A 77 16.06 9.18 -10.15
C LEU A 77 14.94 8.30 -10.69
N ARG A 78 14.99 6.98 -10.53
CA ARG A 78 14.03 6.02 -11.06
C ARG A 78 13.23 5.32 -9.95
N TYR A 79 13.89 4.90 -8.88
CA TYR A 79 13.30 3.99 -7.91
C TYR A 79 12.97 4.65 -6.58
N TRP A 80 11.83 4.24 -6.03
CA TRP A 80 11.42 4.47 -4.65
C TRP A 80 11.32 3.14 -3.91
N LEU A 81 11.84 3.08 -2.69
CA LEU A 81 11.59 1.98 -1.75
C LEU A 81 10.35 2.33 -0.94
N CYS A 82 9.30 1.54 -1.05
CA CYS A 82 8.05 1.77 -0.35
C CYS A 82 7.79 0.69 0.69
N GLU A 83 7.44 1.12 1.89
CA GLU A 83 6.97 0.28 2.98
C GLU A 83 5.56 0.72 3.36
N GLY A 84 4.66 -0.23 3.59
CA GLY A 84 3.28 0.14 3.87
C GLY A 84 2.44 -0.94 4.52
N SER A 85 1.18 -0.57 4.74
CA SER A 85 0.18 -1.47 5.27
C SER A 85 -1.20 -1.21 4.70
N PHE A 86 -2.00 -2.27 4.62
CA PHE A 86 -3.43 -2.20 4.40
C PHE A 86 -4.16 -2.57 5.69
N ILE A 87 -5.14 -1.75 6.07
CA ILE A 87 -5.91 -1.88 7.30
C ILE A 87 -7.35 -2.21 6.94
N ASN A 88 -7.76 -3.44 7.28
CA ASN A 88 -9.02 -4.07 6.93
C ASN A 88 -9.24 -4.08 5.40
N LEU A 89 -9.38 -5.25 4.79
CA LEU A 89 -9.66 -5.37 3.35
C LEU A 89 -10.92 -6.19 3.14
N TYR A 90 -11.95 -5.59 2.53
CA TYR A 90 -13.26 -6.19 2.35
C TYR A 90 -13.89 -6.63 3.68
N ASN A 91 -14.05 -7.94 3.86
CA ASN A 91 -14.57 -8.59 5.06
C ASN A 91 -13.45 -9.08 6.00
N CYS A 92 -12.18 -8.90 5.63
CA CYS A 92 -11.02 -9.29 6.40
C CYS A 92 -10.63 -8.18 7.38
N THR A 93 -10.48 -8.55 8.64
CA THR A 93 -10.05 -7.67 9.72
C THR A 93 -8.58 -7.90 10.01
N GLY A 94 -7.83 -6.81 10.16
CA GLY A 94 -6.42 -6.85 10.51
C GLY A 94 -5.58 -5.89 9.69
N VAL A 95 -4.27 -6.10 9.76
CA VAL A 95 -3.25 -5.34 9.05
C VAL A 95 -2.46 -6.29 8.17
N LEU A 96 -2.31 -5.96 6.89
CA LEU A 96 -1.40 -6.62 5.95
C LEU A 96 -0.23 -5.67 5.69
N THR A 97 1.01 -6.07 5.94
CA THR A 97 2.21 -5.24 5.71
C THR A 97 2.93 -5.65 4.44
N PHE A 98 3.56 -4.69 3.78
CA PHE A 98 4.29 -4.92 2.54
C PHE A 98 5.50 -3.99 2.39
N GLU A 99 6.44 -4.41 1.55
CA GLU A 99 7.63 -3.65 1.19
C GLU A 99 8.01 -3.94 -0.27
N GLY A 100 8.51 -2.95 -1.01
CA GLY A 100 9.09 -3.19 -2.33
C GLY A 100 9.45 -1.91 -3.07
N LEU A 101 9.56 -2.01 -4.39
CA LEU A 101 10.03 -0.92 -5.23
C LEU A 101 8.91 -0.37 -6.11
N TYR A 102 8.87 0.95 -6.22
CA TYR A 102 8.13 1.67 -7.24
C TYR A 102 9.10 2.25 -8.27
N ASP A 103 8.84 1.96 -9.55
CA ASP A 103 9.55 2.46 -10.71
C ASP A 103 8.80 3.65 -11.28
N GLU A 104 9.35 4.85 -11.10
CA GLU A 104 8.74 6.11 -11.53
C GLU A 104 8.72 6.28 -13.05
N VAL A 105 9.60 5.58 -13.78
CA VAL A 105 9.66 5.68 -15.25
C VAL A 105 8.57 4.82 -15.89
N GLU A 106 8.39 3.61 -15.38
CA GLU A 106 7.36 2.69 -15.86
C GLU A 106 5.99 2.93 -15.19
N GLU A 107 5.95 3.74 -14.13
CA GLU A 107 4.77 3.98 -13.28
C GLU A 107 4.22 2.68 -12.66
N GLU A 108 5.12 1.75 -12.30
CA GLU A 108 4.78 0.43 -11.78
C GLU A 108 5.43 0.15 -10.42
N GLY A 109 4.67 -0.45 -9.50
CA GLY A 109 5.15 -0.90 -8.20
C GLY A 109 5.08 -2.41 -8.04
N VAL A 110 6.11 -3.02 -7.46
CA VAL A 110 6.11 -4.44 -7.07
C VAL A 110 6.54 -4.56 -5.62
N TYR A 111 5.63 -5.06 -4.79
CA TYR A 111 5.80 -5.16 -3.35
C TYR A 111 5.57 -6.59 -2.86
N THR A 112 6.40 -7.04 -1.94
CA THR A 112 6.25 -8.33 -1.25
C THR A 112 5.44 -8.12 0.02
N ILE A 113 4.48 -9.01 0.29
CA ILE A 113 3.79 -9.06 1.58
C ILE A 113 4.77 -9.57 2.63
N THR A 114 5.05 -8.76 3.64
CA THR A 114 6.05 -9.04 4.69
C THR A 114 5.44 -9.59 5.96
N GLY A 115 4.12 -9.51 6.11
CA GLY A 115 3.41 -10.10 7.24
C GLY A 115 1.99 -9.57 7.39
N GLY A 116 1.37 -9.91 8.52
CA GLY A 116 0.05 -9.43 8.85
C GLY A 116 -0.41 -9.81 10.24
N THR A 117 -1.64 -9.40 10.56
CA THR A 117 -2.30 -9.64 11.84
C THR A 117 -3.73 -10.12 11.62
N PHE A 118 -4.28 -10.87 12.58
CA PHE A 118 -5.65 -11.36 12.56
C PHE A 118 -5.95 -12.20 11.30
N ASP A 119 -6.88 -11.78 10.44
CA ASP A 119 -7.23 -12.54 9.23
C ASP A 119 -6.10 -12.57 8.19
N PHE A 120 -5.04 -11.77 8.40
CA PHE A 120 -3.81 -11.75 7.61
C PHE A 120 -2.61 -12.36 8.35
N GLU A 121 -2.82 -13.03 9.48
CA GLU A 121 -1.78 -13.83 10.12
C GLU A 121 -1.29 -14.89 9.11
N ASP A 122 0.03 -14.95 8.91
CA ASP A 122 0.71 -15.78 7.90
C ASP A 122 0.48 -15.44 6.42
N ALA A 123 -0.15 -14.30 6.10
CA ALA A 123 -0.34 -13.87 4.72
C ALA A 123 1.01 -13.68 4.01
N THR A 124 1.15 -14.28 2.82
CA THR A 124 2.32 -14.11 1.94
C THR A 124 1.88 -13.80 0.51
N GLY A 125 2.76 -13.20 -0.29
CA GLY A 125 2.50 -12.95 -1.70
C GLY A 125 3.02 -11.61 -2.19
N GLU A 126 2.37 -11.08 -3.22
CA GLU A 126 2.84 -9.92 -3.98
C GLU A 126 1.72 -8.93 -4.23
N ILE A 127 2.06 -7.65 -4.23
CA ILE A 127 1.21 -6.54 -4.62
C ILE A 127 1.86 -5.91 -5.86
N LYS A 128 1.08 -5.75 -6.93
CA LYS A 128 1.47 -4.97 -8.09
C LYS A 128 0.64 -3.71 -8.16
N ASP A 129 1.29 -2.58 -8.37
CA ASP A 129 0.65 -1.27 -8.53
C ASP A 129 0.92 -0.78 -9.94
N ASN A 130 -0.09 -0.21 -10.58
CA ASN A 130 0.03 0.52 -11.82
C ASN A 130 -0.57 1.91 -11.59
N PHE A 131 0.27 2.93 -11.72
CA PHE A 131 -0.13 4.31 -11.48
C PHE A 131 -0.58 4.93 -12.80
N ALA A 132 -1.89 5.01 -13.03
CA ALA A 132 -2.45 5.66 -14.20
C ALA A 132 -3.29 6.88 -13.79
N SER A 133 -2.84 8.08 -14.19
CA SER A 133 -3.64 9.32 -14.09
C SER A 133 -4.18 9.62 -12.67
N PHE A 134 -3.29 9.65 -11.66
CA PHE A 134 -3.64 9.89 -10.24
C PHE A 134 -4.55 8.83 -9.61
N ILE A 135 -4.72 7.69 -10.26
CA ILE A 135 -5.33 6.50 -9.66
C ILE A 135 -4.24 5.44 -9.65
N SER A 136 -3.93 4.95 -8.46
CA SER A 136 -3.13 3.73 -8.32
C SER A 136 -4.11 2.58 -8.44
N GLU A 137 -3.91 1.69 -9.40
CA GLU A 137 -4.63 0.43 -9.52
C GLU A 137 -3.76 -0.71 -8.99
N ARG A 138 -4.15 -1.28 -7.85
CA ARG A 138 -3.37 -2.34 -7.21
C ARG A 138 -4.00 -3.72 -7.35
N THR A 139 -3.18 -4.67 -7.79
CA THR A 139 -3.41 -6.11 -7.74
C THR A 139 -2.73 -6.73 -6.53
N ILE A 140 -3.51 -7.32 -5.62
CA ILE A 140 -3.01 -7.99 -4.42
C ILE A 140 -3.24 -9.50 -4.58
N ALA A 141 -2.15 -10.28 -4.52
CA ALA A 141 -2.18 -11.73 -4.51
C ALA A 141 -1.73 -12.25 -3.14
N ILE A 142 -2.67 -12.78 -2.34
CA ILE A 142 -2.41 -13.34 -0.99
C ILE A 142 -2.55 -14.87 -1.01
N ARG A 143 -1.57 -15.56 -0.44
CA ARG A 143 -1.53 -17.01 -0.26
C ARG A 143 -1.60 -17.40 1.21
#